data_AF-A0A4V1V2M2-F1
#
_entry.id   AF-A0A4V1V2M2-F1
#
_cell.length_a   1.000
_cell.length_b   1.000
_cell.length_c   1.000
_cell.angle_alpha   90.00
_cell.angle_beta   90.00
_cell.angle_gamma   90.00
#
_symmetry.space_group_name_H-M   'P 1'
#
loop_
_entity.id
_entity.type
_entity.pdbx_description
1 polymer ?
#
loop_
_entity_poly.entity_id
_entity_poly.type
_entity_poly.pdbx_seq_one_letter_code
_entity_poly.pdbx_strand_id
1 'polypeptide(L)'
;MRIILSILAALLTGAAVAQEAAEDPPLRELSHDLNGDGRAEVFTLIEQDAGPTDLRVSGTGGLDVTGPALGTSGEGAQAPILALDGQGRVQVTSFHDVEGQTRWTVTLTIDFPDGSYRVAGYRFVWWDQYDPTIFGFCDLDLRAGTGTIQQGAERTHRIDTEIPTLPITLWAETDKVFPVDCS
;
A
#
# COMPACT_ATOMS: atom_id res chain seq x y z
N MET A 1 -1.16 -53.63 55.00
CA MET A 1 -2.05 -54.32 54.03
C MET A 1 -3.48 -53.89 54.36
N ARG A 2 -4.24 -53.07 53.62
CA ARG A 2 -4.19 -52.50 52.27
C ARG A 2 -4.64 -51.02 52.35
N ILE A 3 -4.05 -50.18 51.51
CA ILE A 3 -4.37 -48.75 51.31
C ILE A 3 -5.64 -48.67 50.44
N ILE A 4 -6.63 -47.86 50.83
CA ILE A 4 -7.73 -47.46 49.94
C ILE A 4 -7.51 -45.99 49.58
N LEU A 5 -7.09 -45.79 48.33
CA LEU A 5 -6.84 -44.51 47.70
C LEU A 5 -8.10 -44.13 46.92
N SER A 6 -8.87 -43.16 47.42
CA SER A 6 -10.02 -42.61 46.68
C SER A 6 -9.53 -41.46 45.79
N ILE A 7 -9.52 -41.71 44.48
CA ILE A 7 -9.18 -40.74 43.44
C ILE A 7 -10.41 -39.87 43.17
N LEU A 8 -10.30 -38.57 43.41
CA LEU A 8 -11.29 -37.58 42.98
C LEU A 8 -10.77 -36.95 41.67
N ALA A 9 -11.39 -37.29 40.54
CA ALA A 9 -11.09 -36.71 39.25
C ALA A 9 -11.92 -35.43 39.06
N ALA A 10 -11.26 -34.27 39.07
CA ALA A 10 -11.86 -32.99 38.70
C ALA A 10 -11.65 -32.76 37.19
N LEU A 11 -12.73 -32.88 36.42
CA LEU A 11 -12.79 -32.49 35.01
C LEU A 11 -12.86 -30.95 34.92
N LEU A 12 -11.75 -30.30 34.58
CA LEU A 12 -11.73 -28.91 34.11
C LEU A 12 -11.91 -28.90 32.59
N THR A 13 -13.13 -28.67 32.13
CA THR A 13 -13.42 -28.29 30.74
C THR A 13 -13.07 -26.82 30.54
N GLY A 14 -11.88 -26.55 30.02
CA GLY A 14 -11.53 -25.23 29.51
C GLY A 14 -12.22 -25.00 28.17
N ALA A 15 -13.19 -24.09 28.12
CA ALA A 15 -13.68 -23.55 26.86
C ALA A 15 -12.60 -22.61 26.29
N ALA A 16 -11.93 -23.04 25.24
CA ALA A 16 -11.11 -22.14 24.43
C ALA A 16 -12.06 -21.26 23.62
N VAL A 17 -12.20 -19.99 24.01
CA VAL A 17 -12.80 -18.97 23.14
C VAL A 17 -11.72 -18.57 22.14
N ALA A 18 -11.82 -19.06 20.91
CA ALA A 18 -11.05 -18.50 19.80
C ALA A 18 -11.60 -17.10 19.54
N GLN A 19 -10.87 -16.06 19.94
CA GLN A 19 -11.15 -14.70 19.53
C GLN A 19 -10.62 -14.57 18.11
N GLU A 20 -11.50 -14.71 17.11
CA GLU A 20 -11.22 -14.20 15.77
C GLU A 20 -10.98 -12.70 15.92
N ALA A 21 -9.73 -12.27 15.72
CA ALA A 21 -9.43 -10.86 15.52
C ALA A 21 -10.15 -10.47 14.24
N ALA A 22 -11.22 -9.69 14.35
CA ALA A 22 -11.78 -9.01 13.20
C ALA A 22 -10.69 -8.08 12.66
N GLU A 23 -10.17 -8.36 11.47
CA GLU A 23 -9.33 -7.42 10.75
C GLU A 23 -10.18 -6.18 10.42
N ASP A 24 -9.69 -4.99 10.77
CA ASP A 24 -10.37 -3.75 10.39
C ASP A 24 -10.51 -3.70 8.86
N PRO A 25 -11.68 -3.30 8.33
CA PRO A 25 -11.86 -3.22 6.89
C PRO A 25 -10.85 -2.25 6.27
N PRO A 26 -10.38 -2.52 5.04
CA PRO A 26 -9.44 -1.63 4.36
C PRO A 26 -9.99 -0.21 4.26
N LEU A 27 -9.17 0.77 4.63
CA LEU A 27 -9.55 2.18 4.58
C LEU A 27 -9.64 2.65 3.12
N ARG A 28 -10.84 3.09 2.72
CA ARG A 28 -11.14 3.76 1.45
C ARG A 28 -11.17 5.27 1.56
N GLU A 29 -11.18 5.77 2.79
CA GLU A 29 -11.16 7.18 3.12
C GLU A 29 -10.18 7.40 4.27
N LEU A 30 -9.42 8.48 4.20
CA LEU A 30 -8.42 8.87 5.18
C LEU A 30 -8.51 10.37 5.39
N SER A 31 -8.54 10.83 6.64
CA SER A 31 -8.46 12.26 6.96
C SER A 31 -7.10 12.59 7.56
N HIS A 32 -6.40 13.55 6.96
CA HIS A 32 -5.06 13.97 7.38
C HIS A 32 -4.76 15.39 6.88
N ASP A 33 -4.03 16.18 7.65
CA ASP A 33 -3.52 17.50 7.24
C ASP A 33 -2.15 17.31 6.57
N LEU A 34 -2.17 17.00 5.28
CA LEU A 34 -0.95 16.74 4.51
C LEU A 34 -0.31 18.06 4.04
N ASN A 35 -1.11 19.11 3.85
CA ASN A 35 -0.61 20.41 3.38
C ASN A 35 0.00 21.27 4.52
N GLY A 36 -0.28 20.94 5.78
CA GLY A 36 0.24 21.61 6.98
C GLY A 36 -0.46 22.91 7.34
N ASP A 37 -1.68 23.17 6.85
CA ASP A 37 -2.42 24.41 7.08
C ASP A 37 -3.24 24.41 8.39
N GLY A 38 -3.23 23.28 9.11
CA GLY A 38 -3.96 23.09 10.37
C GLY A 38 -5.39 22.56 10.18
N ARG A 39 -5.81 22.23 8.95
CA ARG A 39 -7.08 21.59 8.64
C ARG A 39 -6.80 20.28 7.92
N ALA A 40 -7.48 19.23 8.34
CA ALA A 40 -7.35 17.95 7.67
C ALA A 40 -8.06 17.97 6.31
N GLU A 41 -7.37 17.48 5.28
CA GLU A 41 -8.00 17.02 4.06
C GLU A 41 -8.74 15.70 4.29
N VAL A 42 -9.60 15.36 3.32
CA VAL A 42 -10.17 14.03 3.18
C VAL A 42 -9.72 13.43 1.84
N PHE A 43 -8.99 12.33 1.93
CA PHE A 43 -8.52 11.51 0.83
C PHE A 43 -9.50 10.36 0.63
N THR A 44 -10.09 10.24 -0.57
CA THR A 44 -11.08 9.21 -0.90
C THR A 44 -10.66 8.46 -2.15
N LEU A 45 -10.67 7.13 -2.08
CA LEU A 45 -10.53 6.26 -3.25
C LEU A 45 -11.87 6.12 -3.97
N ILE A 46 -11.89 6.42 -5.27
CA ILE A 46 -13.07 6.35 -6.12
C ILE A 46 -12.84 5.29 -7.20
N GLU A 47 -13.53 4.15 -7.07
CA GLU A 47 -13.49 3.08 -8.07
C GLU A 47 -14.19 3.52 -9.35
N GLN A 48 -13.55 3.26 -10.49
CA GLN A 48 -14.14 3.47 -11.82
C GLN A 48 -14.59 2.13 -12.40
N ASP A 49 -15.62 2.16 -13.24
CA ASP A 49 -16.26 0.96 -13.83
C ASP A 49 -15.31 0.07 -14.67
N ALA A 50 -14.09 0.53 -14.98
CA ALA A 50 -13.12 -0.13 -15.85
C ALA A 50 -11.79 -0.53 -15.17
N GLY A 51 -11.72 -0.49 -13.83
CA GLY A 51 -10.56 -0.99 -13.08
C GLY A 51 -9.67 0.04 -12.37
N PRO A 52 -9.24 1.18 -12.97
CA PRO A 52 -8.43 2.12 -12.21
C PRO A 52 -9.24 2.75 -11.06
N THR A 53 -8.55 3.08 -9.98
CA THR A 53 -9.11 3.83 -8.85
C THR A 53 -8.48 5.21 -8.80
N ASP A 54 -9.32 6.23 -8.76
CA ASP A 54 -8.88 7.61 -8.60
C ASP A 54 -8.68 7.96 -7.13
N LEU A 55 -7.80 8.91 -6.85
CA LEU A 55 -7.68 9.53 -5.54
C LEU A 55 -8.26 10.93 -5.60
N ARG A 56 -9.33 11.20 -4.85
CA ARG A 56 -9.84 12.56 -4.64
C ARG A 56 -9.34 13.10 -3.31
N VAL A 57 -8.86 14.34 -3.32
CA VAL A 57 -8.50 15.12 -2.13
C VAL A 57 -9.46 16.29 -2.01
N SER A 58 -10.20 16.34 -0.92
CA SER A 58 -11.15 17.41 -0.61
C SER A 58 -10.77 18.13 0.68
N GLY A 59 -11.30 19.33 0.88
CA GLY A 59 -10.96 20.15 2.04
C GLY A 59 -9.62 20.90 1.92
N THR A 60 -9.08 21.02 0.70
CA THR A 60 -7.77 21.61 0.36
C THR A 60 -7.64 23.13 0.61
N GLY A 61 -8.64 23.77 1.22
CA GLY A 61 -8.79 25.24 1.24
C GLY A 61 -9.16 25.86 -0.12
N GLY A 62 -9.30 25.06 -1.17
CA GLY A 62 -9.65 25.47 -2.53
C GLY A 62 -10.62 24.50 -3.21
N LEU A 63 -10.39 24.23 -4.49
CA LEU A 63 -11.12 23.19 -5.22
C LEU A 63 -10.58 21.80 -4.86
N ASP A 64 -11.45 20.79 -4.93
CA ASP A 64 -11.05 19.40 -4.83
C ASP A 64 -10.03 19.05 -5.93
N VAL A 65 -9.06 18.20 -5.58
CA VAL A 65 -8.03 17.71 -6.51
C VAL A 65 -8.25 16.23 -6.74
N THR A 66 -8.32 15.80 -8.00
CA THR A 66 -8.47 14.38 -8.36
C THR A 66 -7.25 13.91 -9.13
N GLY A 67 -6.54 12.93 -8.58
CA GLY A 67 -5.50 12.19 -9.30
C GLY A 67 -6.11 10.95 -9.97
N PRO A 68 -6.11 10.87 -11.30
CA PRO A 68 -6.67 9.73 -12.00
C PRO A 68 -5.76 8.49 -11.85
N ALA A 69 -6.38 7.30 -11.77
CA ALA A 69 -5.69 6.01 -11.81
C ALA A 69 -4.46 5.89 -10.89
N LEU A 70 -4.60 6.36 -9.64
CA LEU A 70 -3.55 6.20 -8.61
C LEU A 70 -3.62 4.86 -7.88
N GLY A 71 -4.73 4.13 -8.03
CA GLY A 71 -4.86 2.76 -7.58
C GLY A 71 -5.32 1.83 -8.71
N THR A 72 -5.12 0.53 -8.51
CA THR A 72 -5.65 -0.52 -9.39
C THR A 72 -6.70 -1.32 -8.64
N SER A 73 -7.86 -1.48 -9.28
CA SER A 73 -8.98 -2.34 -8.87
C SER A 73 -9.53 -3.08 -10.10
N GLY A 74 -10.58 -3.90 -9.93
CA GLY A 74 -11.22 -4.62 -11.04
C GLY A 74 -10.83 -6.10 -11.12
N GLU A 75 -11.04 -6.71 -12.28
CA GLU A 75 -10.83 -8.16 -12.48
C GLU A 75 -9.37 -8.55 -12.21
N GLY A 76 -9.16 -9.52 -11.31
CA GLY A 76 -7.83 -9.98 -10.88
C GLY A 76 -7.14 -9.12 -9.80
N ALA A 77 -7.61 -7.89 -9.54
CA ALA A 77 -7.04 -6.98 -8.56
C ALA A 77 -7.94 -6.79 -7.33
N GLN A 78 -7.33 -6.71 -6.15
CA GLN A 78 -8.06 -6.28 -4.95
C GLN A 78 -8.14 -4.77 -4.95
N ALA A 79 -9.22 -4.25 -4.40
CA ALA A 79 -9.40 -2.82 -4.38
C ALA A 79 -8.41 -2.14 -3.42
N PRO A 80 -7.84 -0.98 -3.80
CA PRO A 80 -6.70 -0.39 -3.12
C PRO A 80 -7.08 0.18 -1.75
N ILE A 81 -6.06 0.46 -0.95
CA ILE A 81 -6.20 0.98 0.41
C ILE A 81 -5.45 2.29 0.61
N LEU A 82 -5.94 3.08 1.55
CA LEU A 82 -5.27 4.27 2.07
C LEU A 82 -4.63 4.00 3.43
N ALA A 83 -3.45 4.58 3.63
CA ALA A 83 -2.78 4.60 4.93
C ALA A 83 -1.91 5.85 5.07
N LEU A 84 -1.43 6.10 6.28
CA LEU A 84 -0.32 7.01 6.52
C LEU A 84 0.96 6.19 6.70
N ASP A 85 2.06 6.66 6.15
CA ASP A 85 3.38 6.12 6.48
C ASP A 85 3.89 6.64 7.84
N GLY A 86 5.07 6.16 8.26
CA GLY A 86 5.68 6.57 9.52
C GLY A 86 6.07 8.05 9.61
N GLN A 87 5.94 8.79 8.50
CA GLN A 87 6.26 10.19 8.35
C GLN A 87 5.00 11.04 8.13
N GLY A 88 3.80 10.44 8.16
CA GLY A 88 2.53 11.13 7.94
C GLY A 88 2.22 11.39 6.46
N ARG A 89 2.94 10.79 5.52
CA ARG A 89 2.59 10.89 4.10
C ARG A 89 1.48 9.92 3.78
N VAL A 90 0.62 10.29 2.84
CA VAL A 90 -0.49 9.44 2.41
C VAL A 90 0.01 8.36 1.46
N GLN A 91 -0.40 7.11 1.67
CA GLN A 91 -0.06 5.99 0.80
C GLN A 91 -1.31 5.43 0.13
N VAL A 92 -1.25 5.24 -1.19
CA VAL A 92 -2.22 4.46 -1.95
C VAL A 92 -1.55 3.13 -2.30
N THR A 93 -2.10 2.03 -1.79
CA THR A 93 -1.54 0.69 -2.06
C THR A 93 -2.51 -0.15 -2.86
N SER A 94 -2.03 -0.70 -3.98
CA SER A 94 -2.75 -1.60 -4.89
C SER A 94 -2.16 -3.00 -4.82
N PHE A 95 -3.00 -4.01 -5.03
CA PHE A 95 -2.64 -5.42 -4.85
C PHE A 95 -3.16 -6.28 -6.00
N HIS A 96 -2.39 -7.31 -6.32
CA HIS A 96 -2.82 -8.39 -7.22
C HIS A 96 -2.46 -9.74 -6.62
N ASP A 97 -3.30 -10.14 -5.67
CA ASP A 97 -3.11 -11.37 -4.89
C ASP A 97 -4.18 -12.44 -5.16
N VAL A 98 -5.02 -12.24 -6.16
CA VAL A 98 -6.21 -13.07 -6.39
C VAL A 98 -6.02 -14.11 -7.51
N GLU A 99 -5.31 -13.74 -8.58
CA GLU A 99 -5.20 -14.57 -9.78
C GLU A 99 -3.76 -14.62 -10.32
N GLY A 100 -3.41 -15.65 -11.09
CA GLY A 100 -2.09 -15.79 -11.71
C GLY A 100 -1.00 -16.27 -10.75
N GLN A 101 0.20 -16.53 -11.29
CA GLN A 101 1.38 -17.02 -10.56
C GLN A 101 2.09 -15.92 -9.77
N THR A 102 2.22 -14.75 -10.39
CA THR A 102 2.90 -13.60 -9.80
C THR A 102 1.93 -12.81 -8.93
N ARG A 103 2.40 -12.50 -7.73
CA ARG A 103 1.78 -11.61 -6.76
C ARG A 103 2.51 -10.28 -6.78
N TRP A 104 1.79 -9.19 -6.63
CA TRP A 104 2.44 -7.89 -6.55
C TRP A 104 1.68 -6.88 -5.71
N THR A 105 2.45 -5.92 -5.20
CA THR A 105 1.99 -4.75 -4.46
C THR A 105 2.65 -3.50 -5.04
N VAL A 106 1.85 -2.48 -5.35
CA VAL A 106 2.33 -1.14 -5.72
C VAL A 106 1.86 -0.16 -4.67
N THR A 107 2.79 0.59 -4.08
CA THR A 107 2.48 1.69 -3.16
C THR A 107 2.97 3.01 -3.77
N LEU A 108 2.02 3.93 -4.01
CA LEU A 108 2.33 5.33 -4.28
C LEU A 108 2.31 6.12 -2.98
N THR A 109 3.37 6.87 -2.72
CA THR A 109 3.42 7.80 -1.58
C THR A 109 3.14 9.21 -2.06
N ILE A 110 2.11 9.83 -1.50
CA ILE A 110 1.66 11.19 -1.77
C ILE A 110 2.18 12.13 -0.70
N ASP A 111 2.76 13.23 -1.14
CA ASP A 111 3.30 14.30 -0.29
C ASP A 111 2.82 15.67 -0.85
N PHE A 112 3.08 16.76 -0.12
CA PHE A 112 2.70 18.12 -0.54
C PHE A 112 3.90 19.07 -0.74
N PRO A 113 4.93 18.71 -1.53
CA PRO A 113 6.01 19.65 -1.82
C PRO A 113 5.54 20.74 -2.79
N ASP A 114 6.11 21.93 -2.61
CA ASP A 114 5.95 23.08 -3.51
C ASP A 114 4.49 23.49 -3.76
N GLY A 115 3.62 23.31 -2.75
CA GLY A 115 2.23 23.78 -2.80
C GLY A 115 1.28 22.89 -3.61
N SER A 116 1.58 21.61 -3.80
CA SER A 116 0.73 20.70 -4.58
C SER A 116 0.85 19.24 -4.14
N TYR A 117 -0.26 18.48 -4.21
CA TYR A 117 -0.26 17.04 -3.97
C TYR A 117 0.50 16.33 -5.08
N ARG A 118 1.56 15.61 -4.73
CA ARG A 118 2.46 14.95 -5.67
C ARG A 118 2.76 13.53 -5.26
N VAL A 119 2.98 12.66 -6.25
CA VAL A 119 3.59 11.36 -6.02
C VAL A 119 5.07 11.59 -5.75
N ALA A 120 5.48 11.34 -4.52
CA ALA A 120 6.82 11.56 -4.00
C ALA A 120 7.60 10.25 -3.80
N GLY A 121 6.93 9.11 -3.78
CA GLY A 121 7.55 7.80 -3.69
C GLY A 121 6.79 6.75 -4.48
N TYR A 122 7.52 5.77 -4.96
CA TYR A 122 7.00 4.61 -5.68
C TYR A 122 7.66 3.36 -5.14
N ARG A 123 6.86 2.41 -4.63
CA ARG A 123 7.34 1.11 -4.21
C ARG A 123 6.60 0.01 -4.95
N PHE A 124 7.35 -0.90 -5.55
CA PHE A 124 6.85 -2.09 -6.20
C PHE A 124 7.48 -3.32 -5.55
N VAL A 125 6.66 -4.29 -5.19
CA VAL A 125 7.10 -5.58 -4.67
C VAL A 125 6.37 -6.64 -5.46
N TRP A 126 7.09 -7.66 -5.90
CA TRP A 126 6.50 -8.80 -6.60
C TRP A 126 7.16 -10.10 -6.16
N TRP A 127 6.42 -11.20 -6.23
CA TRP A 127 6.93 -12.53 -5.94
C TRP A 127 6.15 -13.62 -6.66
N ASP A 128 6.80 -14.75 -6.87
CA ASP A 128 6.16 -15.96 -7.34
C ASP A 128 5.53 -16.72 -6.15
N GLN A 129 4.25 -17.05 -6.25
CA GLN A 129 3.56 -17.74 -5.15
C GLN A 129 4.00 -19.20 -4.97
N TYR A 130 4.61 -19.82 -5.99
CA TYR A 130 5.02 -21.22 -6.00
C TYR A 130 6.53 -21.38 -5.75
N ASP A 131 7.35 -20.40 -6.12
CA ASP A 131 8.78 -20.36 -5.85
C ASP A 131 9.20 -19.09 -5.09
N PRO A 132 9.37 -19.15 -3.75
CA PRO A 132 9.70 -17.98 -2.94
C PRO A 132 11.11 -17.42 -3.18
N THR A 133 11.93 -18.09 -4.00
CA THR A 133 13.24 -17.57 -4.41
C THR A 133 13.14 -16.59 -5.58
N ILE A 134 11.99 -16.56 -6.26
CA ILE A 134 11.69 -15.67 -7.38
C ILE A 134 10.86 -14.50 -6.84
N PHE A 135 11.54 -13.39 -6.58
CA PHE A 135 10.92 -12.16 -6.09
C PHE A 135 11.73 -10.94 -6.49
N GLY A 136 11.14 -9.76 -6.33
CA GLY A 136 11.86 -8.51 -6.45
C GLY A 136 11.19 -7.38 -5.69
N PHE A 137 11.98 -6.35 -5.41
CA PHE A 137 11.45 -5.08 -4.95
C PHE A 137 12.17 -3.92 -5.60
N CYS A 138 11.43 -2.84 -5.76
CA CYS A 138 11.91 -1.53 -6.16
C CYS A 138 11.29 -0.49 -5.23
N ASP A 139 12.12 0.38 -4.65
CA ASP A 139 11.69 1.48 -3.79
C ASP A 139 12.37 2.76 -4.26
N LEU A 140 11.59 3.70 -4.78
CA LEU A 140 12.05 4.95 -5.36
C LEU A 140 11.63 6.13 -4.48
N ASP A 141 12.63 6.93 -4.09
CA ASP A 141 12.44 8.28 -3.60
C ASP A 141 12.51 9.25 -4.78
N LEU A 142 11.34 9.64 -5.27
CA LEU A 142 11.21 10.51 -6.44
C LEU A 142 11.63 11.95 -6.13
N ARG A 143 11.62 12.35 -4.85
CA ARG A 143 12.11 13.67 -4.43
C ARG A 143 13.64 13.73 -4.51
N ALA A 144 14.29 12.66 -4.09
CA ALA A 144 15.74 12.54 -4.15
C ALA A 144 16.27 12.16 -5.55
N GLY A 145 15.41 11.65 -6.44
CA GLY A 145 15.83 11.10 -7.73
C GLY A 145 16.65 9.83 -7.58
N THR A 146 16.43 9.05 -6.51
CA THR A 146 17.19 7.83 -6.22
C THR A 146 16.28 6.72 -5.72
N GLY A 147 16.77 5.49 -5.72
CA GLY A 147 16.03 4.35 -5.21
C GLY A 147 16.91 3.16 -4.88
N THR A 148 16.26 2.07 -4.52
CA THR A 148 16.90 0.78 -4.29
C THR A 148 16.13 -0.33 -4.98
N ILE A 149 16.86 -1.32 -5.49
CA ILE A 149 16.29 -2.50 -6.11
C ILE A 149 16.95 -3.78 -5.58
N GLN A 150 16.20 -4.88 -5.64
CA GLN A 150 16.70 -6.22 -5.37
C GLN A 150 15.91 -7.23 -6.20
N GLN A 151 16.61 -8.27 -6.67
CA GLN A 151 16.01 -9.43 -7.31
C GLN A 151 16.52 -10.71 -6.64
N GLY A 152 15.59 -11.59 -6.28
CA GLY A 152 15.88 -12.84 -5.59
C GLY A 152 16.87 -12.66 -4.43
N ALA A 153 17.86 -13.55 -4.37
CA ALA A 153 18.88 -13.55 -3.33
C ALA A 153 19.99 -12.51 -3.53
N GLU A 154 19.91 -11.64 -4.54
CA GLU A 154 20.91 -10.60 -4.74
C GLU A 154 20.88 -9.55 -3.63
N ARG A 155 22.00 -8.87 -3.45
CA ARG A 155 22.08 -7.78 -2.48
C ARG A 155 21.34 -6.56 -3.03
N THR A 156 20.55 -5.92 -2.17
CA THR A 156 19.98 -4.60 -2.45
C THR A 156 21.06 -3.60 -2.88
N HIS A 157 20.82 -2.92 -3.99
CA HIS A 157 21.72 -1.87 -4.47
C HIS A 157 20.97 -0.60 -4.85
N ARG A 158 21.69 0.51 -4.82
CA ARG A 158 21.17 1.84 -5.09
C ARG A 158 21.14 2.10 -6.59
N ILE A 159 20.10 2.79 -7.04
CA ILE A 159 19.96 3.32 -8.39
C ILE A 159 19.62 4.81 -8.33
N ASP A 160 19.88 5.49 -9.44
CA ASP A 160 19.30 6.80 -9.73
C ASP A 160 18.03 6.61 -10.57
N THR A 161 17.07 7.51 -10.45
CA THR A 161 15.83 7.48 -11.26
C THR A 161 15.56 8.85 -11.84
N GLU A 162 15.15 8.85 -13.12
CA GLU A 162 14.76 10.06 -13.84
C GLU A 162 13.27 10.37 -13.69
N ILE A 163 12.51 9.51 -13.01
CA ILE A 163 11.09 9.73 -12.75
C ILE A 163 10.94 10.91 -11.78
N PRO A 164 10.32 12.02 -12.21
CA PRO A 164 10.16 13.18 -11.35
C PRO A 164 9.01 13.01 -10.36
N THR A 165 8.99 13.85 -9.32
CA THR A 165 7.78 14.04 -8.51
C THR A 165 6.70 14.75 -9.32
N LEU A 166 5.67 14.02 -9.74
CA LEU A 166 4.57 14.57 -10.52
C LEU A 166 3.38 14.94 -9.65
N PRO A 167 2.62 16.00 -10.00
CA PRO A 167 1.30 16.22 -9.42
C PRO A 167 0.43 14.98 -9.59
N ILE A 168 -0.40 14.67 -8.59
CA ILE A 168 -1.28 13.50 -8.66
C ILE A 168 -2.20 13.52 -9.88
N THR A 169 -2.55 14.72 -10.38
CA THR A 169 -3.36 14.93 -11.58
C THR A 169 -2.66 14.51 -12.88
N LEU A 170 -1.31 14.45 -12.89
CA LEU A 170 -0.51 14.15 -14.07
C LEU A 170 0.17 12.78 -14.00
N TRP A 171 0.10 12.10 -12.85
CA TRP A 171 0.82 10.85 -12.63
C TRP A 171 0.45 9.80 -13.66
N ALA A 172 -0.83 9.53 -13.89
CA ALA A 172 -1.26 8.51 -14.85
C ALA A 172 -1.07 8.92 -16.32
N GLU A 173 -1.10 10.22 -16.61
CA GLU A 173 -1.05 10.76 -17.98
C GLU A 173 0.38 10.91 -18.52
N THR A 174 1.36 11.02 -17.63
CA THR A 174 2.76 11.22 -18.01
C THR A 174 3.43 9.89 -18.30
N ASP A 175 4.00 9.73 -19.50
CA ASP A 175 4.85 8.59 -19.80
C ASP A 175 6.08 8.60 -18.87
N LYS A 176 6.29 7.47 -18.17
CA LYS A 176 7.38 7.29 -17.22
C LYS A 176 8.22 6.10 -17.68
N VAL A 177 9.53 6.27 -17.70
CA VAL A 177 10.47 5.18 -17.95
C VAL A 177 10.88 4.62 -16.58
N PHE A 178 10.28 3.50 -16.21
CA PHE A 178 10.69 2.79 -15.01
C PHE A 178 12.01 2.05 -15.27
N PRO A 179 12.92 1.98 -14.26
CA PRO A 179 14.01 1.01 -14.31
C PRO A 179 13.46 -0.39 -14.57
N VAL A 180 14.19 -1.22 -15.31
CA VAL A 180 13.72 -2.54 -15.77
C VAL A 180 13.20 -3.43 -14.63
N ASP A 181 13.74 -3.24 -13.43
CA ASP A 181 13.40 -4.05 -12.25
C ASP A 181 12.27 -3.44 -11.40
N CYS A 182 11.63 -2.37 -11.88
CA CYS A 182 10.59 -1.59 -11.21
C CYS A 182 9.22 -1.63 -11.92
N SER A 183 9.03 -2.51 -12.92
CA SER A 183 7.79 -2.62 -13.71
C SER A 183 7.49 -4.04 -14.14
#